data_AF-A0A2B7ZIG9-F1
#
_entry.id   AF-A0A2B7ZIG9-F1
#
_cell.length_a   1.000
_cell.length_b   1.000
_cell.length_c   1.000
_cell.angle_alpha   90.00
_cell.angle_beta   90.00
_cell.angle_gamma   90.00
#
_symmetry.space_group_name_H-M   'P 1'
#
loop_
_entity.id
_entity.type
_entity.pdbx_description
1 polymer ?
#
loop_
_entity_poly.entity_id
_entity_poly.type
_entity_poly.pdbx_seq_one_letter_code
_entity_poly.pdbx_strand_id
1 'polypeptide(L)'
;MSSDPRAHFDPATMAGLSEASHRADDPQFDIFEWYPRYQSCQRYFLDHAQHSIPVQALSSFLNIHLPFQRQPNPVFNSSTDILPISSHPTSPALSQPHHSPPAVSLVPYIRRLVATGMDFPGVLHGFFGDDWVAGVGHLHEQERRNYLFAAKSGGWASVKQDYDMPPLETIPFLRPLQGSADAEIEAAEKSWSEWLAMEDWMVGPRAPDILNGSSMHSRTRSARS
;
A
#
# COMPACT_ATOMS: atom_id res chain seq x y z
N MET A 1 -26.73 36.10 -0.44
CA MET A 1 -25.66 35.74 -1.41
C MET A 1 -25.12 34.41 -0.95
N SER A 2 -25.56 33.32 -1.58
CA SER A 2 -25.23 31.94 -1.18
C SER A 2 -24.01 31.50 -1.96
N SER A 3 -22.88 31.34 -1.29
CA SER A 3 -21.66 30.75 -1.84
C SER A 3 -21.77 29.23 -1.74
N ASP A 4 -22.08 28.62 -2.87
CA ASP A 4 -22.15 27.18 -3.10
C ASP A 4 -20.72 26.59 -3.08
N PRO A 5 -20.33 25.71 -2.14
CA PRO A 5 -19.01 25.11 -2.11
C PRO A 5 -19.03 23.89 -3.05
N ARG A 6 -19.16 24.14 -4.35
CA ARG A 6 -18.76 23.13 -5.34
C ARG A 6 -17.28 22.88 -5.12
N ALA A 7 -16.93 21.65 -4.73
CA ALA A 7 -15.57 21.15 -4.69
C ALA A 7 -14.85 21.63 -5.96
N HIS A 8 -13.97 22.61 -5.79
CA HIS A 8 -13.19 23.17 -6.88
C HIS A 8 -12.18 22.08 -7.25
N PHE A 9 -12.45 21.35 -8.32
CA PHE A 9 -11.48 20.48 -8.95
C PHE A 9 -10.38 21.38 -9.49
N ASP A 10 -9.26 21.47 -8.78
CA ASP A 10 -8.12 22.28 -9.19
C ASP A 10 -7.24 21.47 -10.16
N PRO A 11 -7.21 21.84 -11.46
CA PRO A 11 -6.39 21.16 -12.46
C PRO A 11 -4.89 21.23 -12.15
N ALA A 12 -4.42 22.23 -11.40
CA ALA A 12 -3.01 22.31 -10.97
C ALA A 12 -2.66 21.23 -9.94
N THR A 13 -3.60 20.93 -9.03
CA THR A 13 -3.44 19.82 -8.08
C THR A 13 -3.40 18.46 -8.80
N MET A 14 -4.22 18.28 -9.83
CA MET A 14 -4.23 17.03 -10.62
C MET A 14 -2.94 16.87 -11.42
N ALA A 15 -2.47 17.92 -12.08
CA ALA A 15 -1.19 17.91 -12.79
C ALA A 15 -0.02 17.56 -11.85
N GLY A 16 0.01 18.11 -10.64
CA GLY A 16 1.03 17.79 -9.64
C GLY A 16 0.98 16.33 -9.16
N LEU A 17 -0.21 15.71 -9.07
CA LEU A 17 -0.34 14.30 -8.71
C LEU A 17 0.13 13.37 -9.83
N SER A 18 -0.18 13.69 -11.09
CA SER A 18 0.39 12.96 -12.24
C SER A 18 1.91 13.12 -12.32
N GLU A 19 2.42 14.34 -12.19
CA GLU A 19 3.87 14.59 -12.18
C GLU A 19 4.58 13.85 -11.03
N ALA A 20 3.97 13.77 -9.85
CA ALA A 20 4.51 13.01 -8.73
C ALA A 20 4.39 11.49 -8.89
N SER A 21 3.44 10.99 -9.70
CA SER A 21 3.27 9.56 -9.95
C SER A 21 4.26 9.03 -10.99
N HIS A 22 4.77 9.88 -11.88
CA HIS A 22 5.84 9.53 -12.81
C HIS A 22 7.16 9.30 -12.06
N ARG A 23 7.55 8.04 -11.90
CA ARG A 23 8.90 7.69 -11.47
C ARG A 23 9.86 7.71 -12.66
N ALA A 24 11.12 8.09 -12.43
CA ALA A 24 12.14 8.15 -13.47
C ALA A 24 12.35 6.81 -14.21
N ASP A 25 12.04 5.69 -13.56
CA ASP A 25 12.14 4.33 -14.12
C ASP A 25 10.82 3.78 -14.70
N ASP A 26 9.68 4.48 -14.54
CA ASP A 26 8.38 4.08 -15.12
C ASP A 26 7.57 5.30 -15.61
N PRO A 27 7.87 5.81 -16.82
CA PRO A 27 7.21 6.98 -17.38
C PRO A 27 5.73 6.76 -17.70
N GLN A 28 5.21 5.53 -17.59
CA GLN A 28 3.85 5.16 -18.02
C GLN A 28 2.84 5.06 -16.87
N PHE A 29 3.26 5.20 -15.61
CA PHE A 29 2.32 5.13 -14.47
C PHE A 29 1.51 6.43 -14.31
N ASP A 30 0.29 6.44 -14.85
CA ASP A 30 -0.71 7.49 -14.63
C ASP A 30 -1.69 7.10 -13.51
N ILE A 31 -1.65 7.84 -12.40
CA ILE A 31 -2.51 7.63 -11.23
C ILE A 31 -4.01 7.71 -11.58
N PHE A 32 -4.39 8.54 -12.55
CA PHE A 32 -5.80 8.74 -12.93
C PHE A 32 -6.32 7.63 -13.83
N GLU A 33 -5.44 7.02 -14.64
CA GLU A 33 -5.76 5.82 -15.40
C GLU A 33 -5.79 4.57 -14.50
N TRP A 34 -4.86 4.49 -13.56
CA TRP A 34 -4.70 3.36 -12.64
C TRP A 34 -5.85 3.27 -11.62
N TYR A 35 -6.23 4.38 -10.99
CA TYR A 35 -7.14 4.36 -9.85
C TYR A 35 -8.53 3.75 -10.14
N PRO A 36 -9.19 4.03 -11.29
CA PRO A 36 -10.43 3.34 -11.67
C PRO A 36 -10.29 1.83 -11.79
N ARG A 37 -9.13 1.33 -12.26
CA ARG A 37 -8.83 -0.12 -12.36
C ARG A 37 -8.62 -0.73 -10.97
N TYR A 38 -7.92 -0.02 -10.09
CA TYR A 38 -7.79 -0.41 -8.69
C TYR A 38 -9.15 -0.50 -7.99
N GLN A 39 -10.04 0.49 -8.19
CA GLN A 39 -11.41 0.45 -7.67
C GLN A 39 -12.22 -0.73 -8.23
N SER A 40 -11.97 -1.12 -9.49
CA SER A 40 -12.57 -2.33 -10.08
C SER A 40 -12.17 -3.59 -9.33
N CYS A 41 -10.87 -3.72 -9.03
CA CYS A 41 -10.34 -4.82 -8.23
C CYS A 41 -10.94 -4.84 -6.82
N GLN A 42 -11.08 -3.66 -6.18
CA GLN A 42 -11.70 -3.55 -4.86
C GLN A 42 -13.16 -4.02 -4.86
N ARG A 43 -13.95 -3.54 -5.82
CA ARG A 43 -15.36 -3.96 -5.98
C ARG A 43 -15.46 -5.46 -6.21
N TYR A 44 -14.68 -6.00 -7.15
CA TYR A 44 -14.66 -7.45 -7.39
C TYR A 44 -14.30 -8.25 -6.13
N PHE A 45 -13.26 -7.80 -5.41
CA PHE A 45 -12.83 -8.47 -4.19
C PHE A 45 -13.94 -8.51 -3.12
N LEU A 46 -14.64 -7.38 -2.94
CA LEU A 46 -15.70 -7.26 -1.95
C LEU A 46 -17.00 -7.94 -2.35
N ASP A 47 -17.40 -7.85 -3.61
CA ASP A 47 -18.71 -8.32 -4.06
C ASP A 47 -18.69 -9.79 -4.47
N HIS A 48 -17.53 -10.31 -4.88
CA HIS A 48 -17.41 -11.67 -5.43
C HIS A 48 -16.32 -12.49 -4.74
N ALA A 49 -15.06 -12.03 -4.78
CA ALA A 49 -13.93 -12.88 -4.43
C ALA A 49 -13.99 -13.37 -2.98
N GLN A 50 -14.22 -12.47 -2.02
CA GLN A 50 -14.27 -12.81 -0.59
C GLN A 50 -15.37 -13.84 -0.25
N HIS A 51 -16.39 -13.98 -1.09
CA HIS A 51 -17.48 -14.94 -0.89
C HIS A 51 -17.23 -16.29 -1.57
N SER A 52 -16.19 -16.38 -2.40
CA SER A 52 -15.86 -17.61 -3.10
C SER A 52 -15.12 -18.60 -2.19
N ILE A 53 -15.44 -19.89 -2.34
CA ILE A 53 -14.80 -20.97 -1.58
C ILE A 53 -13.27 -21.00 -1.78
N PRO A 54 -12.71 -20.86 -3.00
CA PRO A 54 -11.27 -20.87 -3.18
C PRO A 54 -10.55 -19.75 -2.40
N VAL A 55 -11.10 -18.53 -2.42
CA VAL A 55 -10.50 -17.37 -1.72
C VAL A 55 -10.64 -17.52 -0.21
N GLN A 56 -11.78 -18.02 0.30
CA GLN A 56 -11.96 -18.30 1.72
C GLN A 56 -11.00 -19.38 2.22
N ALA A 57 -10.88 -20.48 1.48
CA ALA A 57 -9.98 -21.57 1.80
C ALA A 57 -8.52 -21.09 1.82
N LEU A 58 -8.10 -20.35 0.79
CA LEU A 58 -6.75 -19.81 0.73
C LEU A 58 -6.49 -18.78 1.84
N SER A 59 -7.42 -17.85 2.08
CA SER A 59 -7.27 -16.84 3.13
C SER A 59 -7.14 -17.47 4.53
N SER A 60 -7.94 -18.52 4.79
CA SER A 60 -7.84 -19.30 6.04
C SER A 60 -6.48 -20.01 6.14
N PHE A 61 -6.02 -20.64 5.07
CA PHE A 61 -4.71 -21.31 5.02
C PHE A 61 -3.54 -20.33 5.21
N LEU A 62 -3.67 -19.12 4.67
CA LEU A 62 -2.67 -18.06 4.77
C LEU A 62 -2.80 -17.22 6.05
N ASN A 63 -3.73 -17.54 6.96
CA ASN A 63 -4.01 -16.81 8.18
C ASN A 63 -4.23 -15.31 7.96
N ILE A 64 -5.12 -14.96 7.02
CA ILE A 64 -5.56 -13.59 6.75
C ILE A 64 -7.09 -13.54 6.72
N HIS A 65 -7.67 -12.55 7.40
CA HIS A 65 -9.10 -12.34 7.46
C HIS A 65 -9.60 -11.60 6.23
N LEU A 66 -10.66 -12.12 5.63
CA LEU A 66 -11.42 -11.42 4.60
C LEU A 66 -12.23 -10.27 5.19
N PRO A 67 -12.56 -9.23 4.41
CA PRO A 67 -13.23 -8.05 4.95
C PRO A 67 -14.53 -8.35 5.70
N PHE A 68 -15.35 -9.30 5.24
CA PHE A 68 -16.58 -9.72 5.93
C PHE A 68 -16.33 -10.45 7.27
N GLN A 69 -15.12 -10.95 7.50
CA GLN A 69 -14.73 -11.67 8.73
C GLN A 69 -14.18 -10.73 9.79
N ARG A 70 -13.87 -9.47 9.44
CA ARG A 70 -13.26 -8.51 10.36
C ARG A 70 -14.25 -8.06 11.43
N GLN A 71 -13.77 -7.97 12.67
CA GLN A 71 -14.53 -7.41 13.79
C GLN A 71 -13.82 -6.15 14.32
N PRO A 72 -14.57 -5.14 14.80
CA PRO A 72 -16.03 -5.11 14.93
C PRO A 72 -16.79 -4.69 13.65
N ASN A 73 -16.08 -4.28 12.59
CA ASN A 73 -16.67 -3.67 11.40
C ASN A 73 -16.49 -4.59 10.15
N PRO A 74 -17.32 -5.62 9.97
CA PRO A 74 -17.27 -6.47 8.79
C PRO A 74 -17.77 -5.71 7.55
N VAL A 75 -17.09 -5.91 6.42
CA VAL A 75 -17.48 -5.33 5.12
C VAL A 75 -17.93 -6.44 4.17
N PHE A 76 -19.25 -6.55 3.96
CA PHE A 76 -19.84 -7.63 3.18
C PHE A 76 -19.80 -7.40 1.67
N ASN A 77 -19.86 -6.15 1.23
CA ASN A 77 -19.88 -5.79 -0.18
C ASN A 77 -19.36 -4.35 -0.34
N SER A 78 -19.24 -3.90 -1.58
CA SER A 78 -18.83 -2.53 -1.94
C SER A 78 -19.96 -1.50 -1.78
N SER A 79 -21.20 -1.94 -1.53
CA SER A 79 -22.36 -1.08 -1.30
C SER A 79 -22.39 -0.59 0.15
N THR A 80 -22.68 0.68 0.35
CA THR A 80 -22.87 1.24 1.70
C THR A 80 -24.31 1.04 2.15
N ASP A 81 -24.72 -0.20 2.40
CA ASP A 81 -26.01 -0.46 3.06
C ASP A 81 -25.88 -0.22 4.57
N ILE A 82 -26.17 1.01 4.99
CA ILE A 82 -26.55 1.25 6.39
C ILE A 82 -27.97 0.70 6.56
N LEU A 83 -28.12 -0.49 7.15
CA LEU A 83 -29.39 -0.89 7.75
C LEU A 83 -29.64 -0.01 8.99
N PRO A 84 -30.70 0.81 9.05
CA PRO A 84 -31.05 1.52 10.27
C PRO A 84 -31.69 0.52 11.24
N ILE A 85 -30.93 0.05 12.22
CA ILE A 85 -31.52 -0.67 13.35
C ILE A 85 -32.28 0.35 14.23
N SER A 86 -33.61 0.19 14.24
CA SER A 86 -34.60 0.63 15.24
C SER A 86 -35.27 2.02 15.11
N SER A 87 -36.47 1.99 14.53
CA SER A 87 -37.74 2.63 14.96
C SER A 87 -37.72 4.00 15.67
N HIS A 88 -37.97 5.09 14.93
CA HIS A 88 -38.86 6.21 15.33
C HIS A 88 -39.16 7.10 14.10
N PRO A 89 -40.42 7.48 13.79
CA PRO A 89 -40.73 8.27 12.60
C PRO A 89 -40.93 9.74 12.97
N THR A 90 -39.93 10.61 12.72
CA THR A 90 -40.23 12.02 12.36
C THR A 90 -39.03 12.74 11.74
N SER A 91 -39.29 13.34 10.58
CA SER A 91 -38.57 14.45 9.91
C SER A 91 -37.98 14.10 8.52
N PRO A 92 -38.19 14.97 7.49
CA PRO A 92 -37.72 14.74 6.14
C PRO A 92 -36.23 15.09 6.02
N ALA A 93 -35.40 14.12 5.66
CA ALA A 93 -33.97 14.32 5.42
C ALA A 93 -33.73 14.88 4.02
N LEU A 94 -33.20 16.10 3.92
CA LEU A 94 -32.45 16.59 2.77
C LEU A 94 -30.96 16.50 3.11
N SER A 95 -30.35 15.37 2.77
CA SER A 95 -28.89 15.23 2.64
C SER A 95 -28.63 13.88 1.99
N GLN A 96 -28.43 13.90 0.66
CA GLN A 96 -27.84 12.77 -0.06
C GLN A 96 -26.41 12.59 0.47
N PRO A 97 -26.07 11.45 1.09
CA PRO A 97 -24.67 11.12 1.30
C PRO A 97 -24.09 10.80 -0.08
N HIS A 98 -23.02 11.47 -0.49
CA HIS A 98 -22.20 10.96 -1.56
C HIS A 98 -21.57 9.66 -1.04
N HIS A 99 -22.14 8.52 -1.46
CA HIS A 99 -21.82 7.20 -0.96
C HIS A 99 -20.49 6.71 -1.55
N SER A 100 -19.38 7.04 -0.91
CA SER A 100 -18.09 6.42 -1.21
C SER A 100 -18.14 4.94 -0.80
N PRO A 101 -17.70 4.00 -1.64
CA PRO A 101 -17.57 2.60 -1.24
C PRO A 101 -16.64 2.47 -0.02
N PRO A 102 -16.83 1.45 0.83
CA PRO A 102 -15.96 1.25 1.99
C PRO A 102 -14.51 1.10 1.54
N ALA A 103 -13.63 1.93 2.12
CA ALA A 103 -12.22 1.98 1.76
C ALA A 103 -11.47 0.75 2.32
N VAL A 104 -11.58 -0.39 1.63
CA VAL A 104 -10.83 -1.61 1.96
C VAL A 104 -9.52 -1.64 1.17
N SER A 105 -8.40 -1.57 1.89
CA SER A 105 -7.08 -1.72 1.25
C SER A 105 -6.87 -3.16 0.81
N LEU A 106 -6.46 -3.34 -0.46
CA LEU A 106 -6.06 -4.64 -1.01
C LEU A 106 -4.61 -5.02 -0.65
N VAL A 107 -3.82 -4.07 -0.14
CA VAL A 107 -2.40 -4.25 0.16
C VAL A 107 -2.15 -5.43 1.10
N PRO A 108 -2.86 -5.61 2.23
CA PRO A 108 -2.62 -6.74 3.13
C PRO A 108 -2.71 -8.10 2.42
N TYR A 109 -3.66 -8.25 1.50
CA TYR A 109 -3.83 -9.49 0.73
C TYR A 109 -2.68 -9.69 -0.26
N ILE A 110 -2.27 -8.63 -0.98
CA ILE A 110 -1.09 -8.66 -1.88
C ILE A 110 0.16 -9.06 -1.09
N ARG A 111 0.44 -8.41 0.05
CA ARG A 111 1.58 -8.72 0.92
C ARG A 111 1.59 -10.18 1.36
N ARG A 112 0.43 -10.70 1.77
CA ARG A 112 0.30 -12.10 2.21
C ARG A 112 0.55 -13.08 1.06
N LEU A 113 -0.02 -12.82 -0.11
CA LEU A 113 0.17 -13.67 -1.29
C LEU A 113 1.64 -13.69 -1.71
N VAL A 114 2.31 -12.52 -1.78
CA VAL A 114 3.73 -12.42 -2.15
C VAL A 114 4.62 -13.18 -1.17
N ALA A 115 4.54 -12.88 0.13
CA ALA A 115 5.44 -13.48 1.12
C ALA A 115 5.25 -14.99 1.29
N THR A 116 4.06 -15.52 0.99
CA THR A 116 3.77 -16.96 0.99
C THR A 116 3.95 -17.62 -0.38
N GLY A 117 4.37 -16.86 -1.41
CA GLY A 117 4.56 -17.33 -2.79
C GLY A 117 3.28 -17.85 -3.46
N MET A 118 2.13 -17.29 -3.10
CA MET A 118 0.81 -17.61 -3.66
C MET A 118 0.32 -16.52 -4.63
N ASP A 119 1.24 -15.72 -5.16
CA ASP A 119 0.98 -14.55 -6.01
C ASP A 119 1.08 -14.84 -7.52
N PHE A 120 0.74 -16.07 -7.93
CA PHE A 120 0.72 -16.43 -9.36
C PHE A 120 -0.54 -15.91 -10.05
N PRO A 121 -0.52 -15.71 -11.39
CA PRO A 121 -1.60 -15.03 -12.13
C PRO A 121 -3.01 -15.56 -11.86
N GLY A 122 -3.18 -16.87 -11.72
CA GLY A 122 -4.48 -17.48 -11.43
C GLY A 122 -5.05 -17.11 -10.05
N VAL A 123 -4.21 -16.97 -9.02
CA VAL A 123 -4.66 -16.52 -7.69
C VAL A 123 -4.93 -15.02 -7.68
N LEU A 124 -4.08 -14.22 -8.31
CA LEU A 124 -4.30 -12.77 -8.42
C LEU A 124 -5.61 -12.46 -9.17
N HIS A 125 -5.87 -13.17 -10.27
CA HIS A 125 -7.16 -13.10 -10.96
C HIS A 125 -8.33 -13.54 -10.07
N GLY A 126 -8.19 -14.65 -9.34
CA GLY A 126 -9.22 -15.13 -8.42
C GLY A 126 -9.54 -14.16 -7.26
N PHE A 127 -8.57 -13.38 -6.80
CA PHE A 127 -8.77 -12.37 -5.75
C PHE A 127 -9.29 -11.03 -6.32
N PHE A 128 -8.79 -10.60 -7.47
CA PHE A 128 -8.94 -9.20 -7.92
C PHE A 128 -9.66 -9.03 -9.25
N GLY A 129 -10.06 -10.12 -9.91
CA GLY A 129 -10.85 -10.12 -11.13
C GLY A 129 -10.03 -9.81 -12.38
N ASP A 130 -10.73 -9.54 -13.49
CA ASP A 130 -10.10 -9.38 -14.82
C ASP A 130 -9.16 -8.17 -14.91
N ASP A 131 -9.47 -7.09 -14.18
CA ASP A 131 -8.69 -5.85 -14.18
C ASP A 131 -7.41 -5.94 -13.33
N TRP A 132 -7.08 -7.09 -12.70
CA TRP A 132 -6.02 -7.18 -11.70
C TRP A 132 -4.66 -6.68 -12.20
N VAL A 133 -4.31 -6.93 -13.46
CA VAL A 133 -3.03 -6.50 -14.04
C VAL A 133 -2.92 -4.98 -14.01
N ALA A 134 -3.94 -4.28 -14.51
CA ALA A 134 -3.95 -2.82 -14.54
C ALA A 134 -4.25 -2.20 -13.16
N GLY A 135 -5.00 -2.89 -12.30
CA GLY A 135 -5.46 -2.36 -11.01
C GLY A 135 -4.51 -2.61 -9.84
N VAL A 136 -3.97 -3.82 -9.69
CA VAL A 136 -3.06 -4.19 -8.59
C VAL A 136 -1.68 -4.63 -9.05
N GLY A 137 -1.43 -4.79 -10.36
CA GLY A 137 -0.14 -5.26 -10.89
C GLY A 137 1.05 -4.46 -10.39
N HIS A 138 1.01 -3.13 -10.50
CA HIS A 138 2.08 -2.26 -9.99
C HIS A 138 2.32 -2.41 -8.47
N LEU A 139 1.25 -2.58 -7.68
CA LEU A 139 1.36 -2.82 -6.23
C LEU A 139 1.96 -4.20 -5.93
N HIS A 140 1.57 -5.21 -6.71
CA HIS A 140 2.08 -6.57 -6.62
C HIS A 140 3.58 -6.63 -6.93
N GLU A 141 4.01 -6.02 -8.03
CA GLU A 141 5.43 -5.95 -8.41
C GLU A 141 6.26 -5.18 -7.37
N GLN A 142 5.74 -4.05 -6.88
CA GLN A 142 6.41 -3.29 -5.83
C GLN A 142 6.57 -4.11 -4.55
N GLU A 143 5.55 -4.88 -4.18
CA GLU A 143 5.61 -5.72 -3.00
C GLU A 143 6.57 -6.90 -3.15
N ARG A 144 6.70 -7.48 -4.34
CA ARG A 144 7.73 -8.49 -4.63
C ARG A 144 9.15 -7.92 -4.44
N ARG A 145 9.41 -6.71 -4.94
CA ARG A 145 10.67 -5.99 -4.70
C ARG A 145 10.91 -5.74 -3.20
N ASN A 146 9.89 -5.23 -2.49
CA ASN A 146 9.97 -4.99 -1.04
C ASN A 146 10.32 -6.28 -0.28
N TYR A 147 9.69 -7.39 -0.63
CA TYR A 147 9.94 -8.68 0.00
C TYR A 147 11.38 -9.17 -0.22
N LEU A 148 11.92 -9.01 -1.44
CA LEU A 148 13.32 -9.29 -1.73
C LEU A 148 14.27 -8.44 -0.88
N PHE A 149 13.98 -7.13 -0.73
CA PHE A 149 14.80 -6.26 0.11
C PHE A 149 14.79 -6.66 1.57
N ALA A 150 13.61 -6.94 2.11
CA ALA A 150 13.47 -7.41 3.48
C ALA A 150 14.26 -8.72 3.70
N ALA A 151 14.13 -9.68 2.77
CA ALA A 151 14.84 -10.95 2.82
C ALA A 151 16.35 -10.81 2.75
N LYS A 152 16.86 -9.88 1.93
CA LYS A 152 18.29 -9.63 1.75
C LYS A 152 18.93 -8.93 2.95
N SER A 153 18.20 -8.01 3.60
CA SER A 153 18.76 -7.11 4.63
C SER A 153 18.58 -7.60 6.07
N GLY A 154 17.39 -8.11 6.43
CA GLY A 154 17.03 -8.39 7.83
C GLY A 154 17.10 -9.87 8.24
N GLY A 155 17.26 -10.78 7.29
CA GLY A 155 17.19 -12.22 7.52
C GLY A 155 15.78 -12.71 7.90
N TRP A 156 15.61 -14.03 7.96
CA TRP A 156 14.29 -14.67 8.04
C TRP A 156 13.37 -14.15 9.17
N ALA A 157 13.92 -13.96 10.38
CA ALA A 157 13.12 -13.57 11.54
C ALA A 157 12.58 -12.13 11.44
N SER A 158 13.39 -11.18 10.95
CA SER A 158 12.96 -9.79 10.72
C SER A 158 11.87 -9.74 9.66
N VAL A 159 12.07 -10.42 8.52
CA VAL A 159 11.05 -10.46 7.46
C VAL A 159 9.76 -11.05 7.97
N LYS A 160 9.82 -12.12 8.76
CA LYS A 160 8.60 -12.71 9.32
C LYS A 160 7.84 -11.69 10.18
N GLN A 161 8.55 -10.93 11.00
CA GLN A 161 7.97 -9.87 11.82
C GLN A 161 7.39 -8.72 10.97
N ASP A 162 8.07 -8.30 9.91
CA ASP A 162 7.63 -7.21 9.02
C ASP A 162 6.36 -7.57 8.21
N TYR A 163 6.09 -8.86 8.06
CA TYR A 163 4.94 -9.41 7.33
C TYR A 163 3.83 -9.96 8.24
N ASP A 164 4.04 -10.01 9.56
CA ASP A 164 2.97 -10.25 10.53
C ASP A 164 1.99 -9.05 10.53
N MET A 165 0.69 -9.31 10.64
CA MET A 165 -0.37 -8.31 10.68
C MET A 165 -1.07 -8.37 12.05
N PRO A 166 -0.50 -7.72 13.09
CA PRO A 166 -1.08 -7.76 14.43
C PRO A 166 -2.47 -7.12 14.47
N PRO A 167 -3.37 -7.56 15.37
CA PRO A 167 -3.08 -8.35 16.57
C PRO A 167 -3.14 -9.88 16.43
N LEU A 168 -3.76 -10.43 15.38
CA LEU A 168 -4.04 -11.88 15.28
C LEU A 168 -3.47 -12.56 14.02
N GLU A 169 -3.25 -11.81 12.94
CA GLU A 169 -2.93 -12.37 11.63
C GLU A 169 -1.41 -12.52 11.44
N THR A 170 -0.82 -13.54 12.04
CA THR A 170 0.60 -13.87 11.80
C THR A 170 0.80 -14.58 10.46
N ILE A 171 1.90 -14.31 9.77
CA ILE A 171 2.26 -15.03 8.55
C ILE A 171 2.67 -16.47 8.90
N PRO A 172 2.01 -17.50 8.30
CA PRO A 172 2.22 -18.89 8.72
C PRO A 172 3.57 -19.44 8.26
N PHE A 173 4.07 -19.02 7.10
CA PHE A 173 5.37 -19.40 6.56
C PHE A 173 5.81 -18.38 5.51
N LEU A 174 7.11 -18.35 5.22
CA LEU A 174 7.70 -17.54 4.16
C LEU A 174 8.17 -18.45 3.02
N ARG A 175 8.02 -18.01 1.78
CA ARG A 175 8.63 -18.69 0.62
C ARG A 175 9.56 -17.75 -0.14
N PRO A 176 10.72 -18.23 -0.65
CA PRO A 176 11.48 -17.49 -1.64
C PRO A 176 10.58 -17.16 -2.84
N LEU A 177 10.76 -15.99 -3.46
CA LEU A 177 10.00 -15.62 -4.65
C LEU A 177 10.17 -16.70 -5.72
N GLN A 178 9.04 -17.20 -6.21
CA GLN A 178 9.01 -18.18 -7.28
C GLN A 178 8.95 -17.46 -8.63
N GLY A 179 9.68 -17.97 -9.61
CA GLY A 179 9.65 -17.44 -10.98
C GLY A 179 10.25 -16.04 -11.15
N SER A 180 11.13 -15.59 -10.25
CA SER A 180 11.89 -14.37 -10.47
C SER A 180 12.78 -14.55 -11.69
N ALA A 181 12.40 -13.94 -12.81
CA ALA A 181 13.32 -13.79 -13.93
C ALA A 181 14.53 -13.00 -13.42
N ASP A 182 15.74 -13.33 -13.87
CA ASP A 182 16.97 -12.64 -13.43
C ASP A 182 16.83 -11.10 -13.54
N ALA A 183 16.04 -10.62 -14.50
CA ALA A 183 15.69 -9.20 -14.65
C ALA A 183 14.93 -8.59 -13.44
N GLU A 184 14.05 -9.33 -12.77
CA GLU A 184 13.37 -8.87 -11.55
C GLU A 184 14.36 -8.76 -10.38
N ILE A 185 15.28 -9.73 -10.29
CA ILE A 185 16.36 -9.72 -9.30
C ILE A 185 17.27 -8.51 -9.57
N GLU A 186 17.72 -8.30 -10.81
CA GLU A 186 18.55 -7.16 -11.20
C GLU A 186 17.87 -5.81 -10.94
N ALA A 187 16.59 -5.67 -11.29
CA ALA A 187 15.82 -4.45 -11.04
C ALA A 187 15.66 -4.18 -9.54
N ALA A 188 15.42 -5.22 -8.75
CA ALA A 188 15.44 -5.12 -7.30
C ALA A 188 16.83 -4.69 -6.82
N GLU A 189 17.90 -5.37 -7.23
CA GLU A 189 19.28 -5.05 -6.81
C GLU A 189 19.73 -3.63 -7.20
N LYS A 190 19.32 -3.14 -8.37
CA LYS A 190 19.53 -1.74 -8.78
C LYS A 190 18.83 -0.78 -7.81
N SER A 191 17.52 -0.98 -7.57
CA SER A 191 16.74 -0.14 -6.65
C SER A 191 17.30 -0.19 -5.22
N TRP A 192 17.79 -1.35 -4.79
CA TRP A 192 18.46 -1.52 -3.51
C TRP A 192 19.76 -0.74 -3.42
N SER A 193 20.58 -0.82 -4.47
CA SER A 193 21.87 -0.13 -4.54
C SER A 193 21.66 1.38 -4.53
N GLU A 194 20.64 1.88 -5.21
CA GLU A 194 20.24 3.29 -5.15
C GLU A 194 19.75 3.70 -3.75
N TRP A 195 18.97 2.85 -3.08
CA TRP A 195 18.50 3.12 -1.72
C TRP A 195 19.62 3.08 -0.68
N LEU A 196 20.57 2.14 -0.79
CA LEU A 196 21.77 2.11 0.07
C LEU A 196 22.69 3.29 -0.22
N ALA A 197 22.83 3.68 -1.50
CA ALA A 197 23.55 4.89 -1.88
C ALA A 197 22.86 6.16 -1.37
N MET A 198 21.52 6.11 -1.23
CA MET A 198 20.79 7.07 -0.41
C MET A 198 21.28 6.91 1.02
N GLU A 199 21.03 5.84 1.80
CA GLU A 199 21.47 5.67 3.21
C GLU A 199 22.92 6.16 3.55
N ASP A 200 23.90 5.96 2.66
CA ASP A 200 25.27 6.47 2.76
C ASP A 200 25.35 8.02 2.89
N TRP A 201 24.37 8.78 2.39
CA TRP A 201 24.22 10.23 2.59
C TRP A 201 24.06 10.66 4.05
N MET A 202 23.60 9.78 4.95
CA MET A 202 23.39 10.10 6.38
C MET A 202 24.64 9.81 7.22
N VAL A 203 25.65 9.17 6.65
CA VAL A 203 26.84 8.70 7.41
C VAL A 203 28.16 9.12 6.73
N GLY A 204 28.14 9.52 5.45
CA GLY A 204 29.31 9.95 4.68
C GLY A 204 29.59 11.47 4.70
N PRO A 205 30.66 11.94 4.01
CA PRO A 205 31.12 13.34 3.98
C PRO A 205 30.11 14.38 3.43
N ARG A 206 28.91 13.95 3.04
CA ARG A 206 27.82 14.77 2.49
C ARG A 206 26.59 14.85 3.41
N ALA A 207 26.68 14.38 4.66
CA ALA A 207 25.62 14.56 5.64
C ALA A 207 25.37 16.07 5.90
N PRO A 208 24.11 16.54 6.00
CA PRO A 208 23.82 17.95 6.26
C PRO A 208 24.33 18.36 7.67
N ASP A 209 25.05 19.49 7.75
CA ASP A 209 25.82 20.01 8.90
C ASP A 209 25.05 20.32 10.20
N ILE A 210 23.84 19.79 10.40
CA ILE A 210 22.86 20.30 11.37
C ILE A 210 23.21 19.97 12.85
N LEU A 211 24.32 19.27 13.12
CA LEU A 211 24.69 18.87 14.49
C LEU A 211 26.00 19.46 15.05
N ASN A 212 26.70 20.34 14.33
CA ASN A 212 27.95 20.96 14.84
C ASN A 212 27.81 22.42 15.32
N GLY A 213 26.57 22.93 15.40
CA GLY A 213 26.27 24.32 15.76
C GLY A 213 26.37 24.70 17.25
N SER A 214 27.12 23.97 18.09
CA SER A 214 27.26 24.34 19.50
C SER A 214 28.66 24.11 20.06
N SER A 215 29.71 24.64 19.39
CA SER A 215 30.98 24.91 20.07
C SER A 215 31.86 25.93 19.35
N MET A 216 31.34 27.14 19.11
CA MET A 216 32.12 28.26 18.57
C MET A 216 31.72 29.59 19.23
N HIS A 217 31.50 29.63 20.55
CA HIS A 217 31.32 30.90 21.27
C HIS A 217 32.00 30.89 22.65
N SER A 218 33.33 30.83 22.67
CA SER A 218 34.11 31.45 23.76
C SER A 218 35.52 31.83 23.29
N ARG A 219 35.57 32.94 22.57
CA ARG A 219 36.55 34.04 22.70
C ARG A 219 38.02 33.66 22.87
N THR A 220 38.73 33.74 21.75
CA THR A 220 40.05 34.36 21.70
C THR A 220 40.01 35.75 22.36
N ARG A 221 40.74 35.94 23.46
CA ARG A 221 41.24 37.26 23.85
C ARG A 221 42.57 37.15 24.60
N SER A 222 43.61 37.57 23.88
CA SER A 222 44.88 38.15 24.34
C SER A 222 45.95 37.25 24.96
N ALA A 223 46.97 36.94 24.16
CA ALA A 223 48.34 36.81 24.60
C ALA A 223 49.10 38.10 24.25
N ARG A 224 49.68 38.79 25.24
CA ARG A 224 51.05 39.36 25.22
C ARG A 224 51.34 40.29 26.41
N SER A 225 52.58 40.13 26.87
CA SER A 225 53.39 40.91 27.83
C SER A 225 53.19 40.64 29.30
#